data_AF-A0A7S1ZJ27-F1
#
_entry.id   AF-A0A7S1ZJ27-F1
#
_cell.length_a   1.000
_cell.length_b   1.000
_cell.length_c   1.000
_cell.angle_alpha   90.00
_cell.angle_beta   90.00
_cell.angle_gamma   90.00
#
_symmetry.space_group_name_H-M   'P 1'
#
loop_
_entity.id
_entity.type
_entity.pdbx_description
1 polymer ?
#
loop_
_entity_poly.entity_id
_entity_poly.type
_entity_poly.pdbx_seq_one_letter_code
_entity_poly.pdbx_strand_id
1 'polypeptide(L)'
;VRYYATESLFNVVKVIPALAVQHFFILFEILRSLYADVDVDVRSGAELLDKKLKEVIVGAINSGQFAADACVPLFARFVHMRNRPTKRLTLTWLHEFSEKLIGAPILEFLHLLLGGVFN
;
A
#
# COMPACT_ATOMS: atom_id res chain seq x y z
N VAL A 1 6.67 -1.80 -22.33
CA VAL A 1 7.37 -0.74 -21.54
C VAL A 1 6.83 -0.63 -20.11
N ARG A 2 5.52 -0.46 -19.88
CA ARG A 2 4.94 -0.28 -18.52
C ARG A 2 5.18 -1.47 -17.56
N TYR A 3 5.12 -2.69 -18.08
CA TYR A 3 5.46 -3.90 -17.31
C TYR A 3 6.90 -3.83 -16.76
N TYR A 4 7.88 -3.58 -17.64
CA TYR A 4 9.29 -3.46 -17.24
C TYR A 4 9.54 -2.33 -16.25
N ALA A 5 8.78 -1.22 -16.33
CA ALA A 5 8.86 -0.15 -15.33
C ALA A 5 8.39 -0.63 -13.94
N THR A 6 7.34 -1.45 -13.91
CA THR A 6 6.82 -2.06 -12.67
C THR A 6 7.82 -3.06 -12.08
N GLU A 7 8.40 -3.91 -12.91
CA GLU A 7 9.45 -4.85 -12.53
C GLU A 7 10.72 -4.14 -12.03
N SER A 8 11.13 -3.07 -12.71
CA SER A 8 12.28 -2.24 -12.30
C SER A 8 12.03 -1.61 -10.93
N LEU A 9 10.81 -1.09 -10.69
CA LEU A 9 10.44 -0.51 -9.41
C LEU A 9 10.44 -1.54 -8.29
N PHE A 10 9.93 -2.75 -8.54
CA PHE A 10 10.02 -3.88 -7.62
C PHE A 10 11.47 -4.18 -7.24
N ASN A 11 12.38 -4.22 -8.22
CA ASN A 11 13.79 -4.47 -7.97
C ASN A 11 14.44 -3.36 -7.13
N VAL A 12 14.10 -2.09 -7.37
CA VAL A 12 14.58 -0.96 -6.55
C VAL A 12 14.10 -1.09 -5.10
N VAL A 13 12.80 -1.33 -4.88
CA VAL A 13 12.23 -1.50 -3.53
C VAL A 13 12.87 -2.68 -2.80
N LYS A 14 13.16 -3.77 -3.53
CA LYS A 14 13.85 -4.95 -2.99
C LYS A 14 15.28 -4.64 -2.55
N VAL A 15 16.02 -3.84 -3.30
CA VAL A 15 17.45 -3.56 -3.05
C VAL A 15 17.65 -2.43 -2.04
N ILE A 16 16.77 -1.42 -2.02
CA ILE A 16 16.93 -0.21 -1.19
C ILE A 16 15.64 0.05 -0.37
N PRO A 17 15.32 -0.80 0.62
CA PRO A 17 14.06 -0.71 1.37
C PRO A 17 13.94 0.60 2.18
N ALA A 18 15.04 1.12 2.73
CA ALA A 18 15.02 2.37 3.49
C ALA A 18 14.53 3.56 2.65
N LEU A 19 14.95 3.64 1.38
CA LEU A 19 14.50 4.68 0.46
C LEU A 19 13.04 4.47 0.04
N ALA A 20 12.59 3.20 -0.07
CA ALA A 20 11.20 2.89 -0.32
C ALA A 20 10.28 3.36 0.82
N VAL A 21 10.71 3.24 2.08
CA VAL A 21 9.99 3.80 3.24
C VAL A 21 9.88 5.32 3.13
N GLN A 22 10.99 6.00 2.83
CA GLN A 22 11.01 7.47 2.68
C GLN A 22 10.06 7.98 1.58
N HIS A 23 9.87 7.21 0.51
CA HIS A 23 9.02 7.57 -0.63
C HIS A 23 7.69 6.81 -0.68
N PHE A 24 7.25 6.23 0.45
CA PHE A 24 6.10 5.34 0.51
C PHE A 24 4.85 5.91 -0.18
N PHE A 25 4.46 7.15 0.12
CA PHE A 25 3.23 7.74 -0.41
C PHE A 25 3.24 7.87 -1.94
N ILE A 26 4.39 8.20 -2.52
CA ILE A 26 4.56 8.28 -3.97
C ILE A 26 4.48 6.87 -4.57
N LEU A 27 5.18 5.90 -3.96
CA LEU A 27 5.14 4.50 -4.41
C LEU A 27 3.73 3.92 -4.34
N PHE A 28 2.95 4.26 -3.32
CA PHE A 28 1.57 3.82 -3.18
C PHE A 28 0.67 4.38 -4.30
N GLU A 29 0.81 5.67 -4.66
CA GLU A 29 0.05 6.27 -5.76
C GLU A 29 0.39 5.67 -7.13
N ILE A 30 1.68 5.38 -7.35
CA ILE A 30 2.15 4.65 -8.53
C ILE A 30 1.50 3.27 -8.55
N LEU A 31 1.59 2.53 -7.44
CA LEU A 31 1.01 1.19 -7.30
C LEU A 31 -0.50 1.19 -7.57
N ARG A 32 -1.23 2.17 -7.02
CA ARG A 32 -2.66 2.37 -7.27
C ARG A 32 -2.97 2.55 -8.76
N SER A 33 -2.12 3.30 -9.46
CA SER A 33 -2.26 3.53 -10.90
C SER A 33 -1.97 2.27 -11.71
N LEU A 34 -0.98 1.47 -11.30
CA LEU A 34 -0.64 0.19 -11.94
C LEU A 34 -1.75 -0.85 -11.78
N TYR A 35 -2.43 -0.90 -10.63
CA TYR A 35 -3.61 -1.74 -10.43
C TYR A 35 -4.80 -1.37 -11.32
N ALA A 36 -4.84 -0.14 -11.83
CA ALA A 36 -5.87 0.33 -12.74
C ALA A 36 -5.45 0.23 -14.22
N ASP A 37 -4.28 -0.32 -14.54
CA ASP A 37 -3.84 -0.50 -15.92
C ASP A 37 -4.76 -1.49 -16.66
N VAL A 38 -4.96 -1.25 -17.96
CA VAL A 38 -5.76 -2.10 -18.85
C VAL A 38 -5.05 -3.42 -19.16
N ASP A 39 -3.72 -3.41 -19.13
CA ASP A 39 -2.86 -4.55 -19.40
C ASP A 39 -2.79 -5.50 -18.18
N VAL A 40 -3.06 -6.78 -18.40
CA VAL A 40 -3.05 -7.80 -17.34
C VAL A 40 -1.65 -8.06 -16.79
N ASP A 41 -0.63 -8.03 -17.64
CA ASP A 41 0.74 -8.32 -17.21
C ASP A 41 1.25 -7.21 -16.29
N VAL A 42 0.87 -5.95 -16.59
CA VAL A 42 1.17 -4.80 -15.73
C VAL A 42 0.50 -4.96 -14.35
N ARG A 43 -0.76 -5.41 -14.31
CA ARG A 43 -1.46 -5.67 -13.04
C ARG A 43 -0.81 -6.80 -12.25
N SER A 44 -0.37 -7.86 -12.90
CA SER A 44 0.37 -8.95 -12.24
C SER A 44 1.73 -8.49 -11.70
N GLY A 45 2.45 -7.63 -12.43
CA GLY A 45 3.66 -6.98 -11.92
C GLY A 45 3.38 -6.11 -10.70
N ALA A 46 2.24 -5.41 -10.68
CA ALA A 46 1.81 -4.58 -9.56
C ALA A 46 1.59 -5.41 -8.28
N GLU A 47 1.07 -6.64 -8.40
CA GLU A 47 0.87 -7.54 -7.25
C GLU A 47 2.20 -7.95 -6.58
N LEU A 48 3.26 -8.16 -7.36
CA LEU A 48 4.59 -8.45 -6.82
C LEU A 48 5.17 -7.23 -6.10
N LEU A 49 5.04 -6.05 -6.69
CA LEU A 49 5.44 -4.78 -6.07
C LEU A 49 4.65 -4.51 -4.78
N ASP A 50 3.32 -4.72 -4.80
CA ASP A 50 2.44 -4.54 -3.65
C ASP A 50 2.89 -5.38 -2.46
N LYS A 51 3.07 -6.69 -2.69
CA LYS A 51 3.53 -7.62 -1.66
C LYS A 51 4.87 -7.17 -1.08
N LYS A 52 5.83 -6.79 -1.95
CA LYS A 52 7.15 -6.39 -1.48
C LYS A 52 7.13 -5.08 -0.71
N LEU A 53 6.34 -4.11 -1.16
CA LEU A 53 6.21 -2.82 -0.49
C LEU A 53 5.54 -3.00 0.88
N LYS A 54 4.50 -3.83 0.99
CA LYS A 54 3.88 -4.20 2.28
C LYS A 54 4.90 -4.77 3.26
N GLU A 55 5.69 -5.76 2.85
CA GLU A 55 6.74 -6.33 3.70
C GLU A 55 7.70 -5.27 4.24
N VAL A 56 8.16 -4.36 3.37
CA VAL A 56 9.09 -3.28 3.73
C VAL A 56 8.45 -2.30 4.71
N ILE A 57 7.23 -1.85 4.45
CA ILE A 57 6.53 -0.85 5.27
C ILE A 57 6.13 -1.42 6.63
N VAL A 58 5.59 -2.64 6.68
CA VAL A 58 5.28 -3.34 7.93
C VAL A 58 6.54 -3.51 8.77
N GLY A 59 7.64 -3.95 8.15
CA GLY A 59 8.93 -4.09 8.84
C GLY A 59 9.42 -2.78 9.43
N ALA A 60 9.33 -1.68 8.66
CA ALA A 60 9.73 -0.34 9.11
C ALA A 60 8.85 0.20 10.24
N ILE A 61 7.54 -0.08 10.23
CA ILE A 61 6.65 0.34 11.31
C ILE A 61 6.97 -0.44 12.59
N ASN A 62 7.10 -1.77 12.49
CA ASN A 62 7.40 -2.62 13.64
C ASN A 62 8.78 -2.33 14.26
N SER A 63 9.74 -1.83 13.48
CA SER A 63 11.05 -1.39 13.98
C SER A 63 11.08 0.06 14.48
N GLY A 64 9.95 0.79 14.41
CA GLY A 64 9.86 2.20 14.82
C GLY A 64 10.49 3.19 13.84
N GLN A 65 10.85 2.76 12.62
CA GLN A 65 11.44 3.58 11.57
C GLN A 65 10.39 4.35 10.75
N PHE A 66 9.12 3.96 10.85
CA PHE A 66 8.01 4.61 10.18
C PHE A 66 6.76 4.58 11.07
N ALA A 67 5.99 5.66 11.07
CA ALA A 67 4.84 5.77 11.95
C ALA A 67 3.55 5.32 11.24
N ALA A 68 2.77 4.44 11.89
CA ALA A 68 1.55 3.89 11.30
C ALA A 68 0.45 4.96 11.08
N ASP A 69 0.39 5.95 11.98
CA ASP A 69 -0.52 7.09 11.93
C ASP A 69 -0.34 7.95 10.67
N ALA A 70 0.88 8.05 10.15
CA ALA A 70 1.17 8.74 8.90
C ALA A 70 0.41 8.16 7.69
N CYS A 71 0.04 6.87 7.75
CA CYS A 71 -0.73 6.20 6.70
C CYS A 71 -2.25 6.44 6.80
N VAL A 72 -2.75 6.88 7.96
CA VAL A 72 -4.19 7.01 8.21
C VAL A 72 -4.87 7.98 7.24
N PRO A 73 -4.36 9.20 6.98
CA PRO A 73 -4.99 10.13 6.04
C PRO A 73 -5.09 9.55 4.62
N LEU A 74 -4.10 8.77 4.20
CA LEU A 74 -4.08 8.12 2.89
C LEU A 74 -5.21 7.10 2.76
N PHE A 75 -5.34 6.20 3.74
CA PHE A 75 -6.36 5.15 3.71
C PHE A 75 -7.77 5.69 3.96
N ALA A 76 -7.92 6.66 4.86
CA ALA A 76 -9.20 7.34 5.09
C ALA A 76 -9.69 8.05 3.81
N ARG A 77 -8.78 8.66 3.02
CA ARG A 77 -9.15 9.24 1.72
C ARG A 77 -9.61 8.17 0.72
N PHE A 78 -8.91 7.05 0.66
CA PHE A 78 -9.13 6.06 -0.39
C PHE A 78 -10.24 5.07 -0.13
N VAL A 79 -10.61 4.85 1.13
CA VAL A 79 -11.74 3.99 1.47
C VAL A 79 -13.06 4.55 0.92
N HIS A 80 -13.15 5.86 0.69
CA HIS A 80 -14.30 6.52 0.07
C HIS A 80 -14.26 6.56 -1.48
N MET A 81 -13.18 6.09 -2.12
CA MET A 81 -13.12 6.04 -3.58
C MET A 81 -14.01 4.93 -4.14
N ARG A 82 -14.83 5.27 -5.16
CA ARG A 82 -15.71 4.31 -5.85
C ARG A 82 -14.98 3.37 -6.83
N ASN A 83 -13.72 3.64 -7.15
CA ASN A 83 -12.95 2.83 -8.09
C ASN A 83 -12.59 1.47 -7.46
N ARG A 84 -13.10 0.37 -8.03
CA ARG A 84 -12.93 -1.00 -7.52
C ARG A 84 -11.46 -1.38 -7.26
N PRO A 85 -10.52 -1.25 -8.23
CA PRO A 85 -9.10 -1.47 -7.99
C PRO A 85 -8.52 -0.71 -6.79
N THR A 86 -8.85 0.58 -6.65
CA THR A 86 -8.36 1.42 -5.55
C THR A 86 -8.94 0.99 -4.21
N LYS A 87 -10.24 0.69 -4.16
CA LYS A 87 -10.90 0.19 -2.94
C LYS A 87 -10.30 -1.14 -2.51
N ARG A 88 -10.11 -2.08 -3.45
CA ARG A 88 -9.47 -3.38 -3.17
C ARG A 88 -8.04 -3.20 -2.66
N LEU A 89 -7.22 -2.37 -3.30
CA LEU A 89 -5.86 -2.10 -2.84
C LEU A 89 -5.88 -1.54 -1.40
N THR A 90 -6.73 -0.56 -1.13
CA THR A 90 -6.88 0.04 0.21
C THR A 90 -7.23 -1.02 1.26
N LEU A 91 -8.20 -1.89 0.98
CA LEU A 91 -8.62 -2.94 1.91
C LEU A 91 -7.53 -3.97 2.17
N THR A 92 -6.74 -4.36 1.15
CA THR A 92 -5.65 -5.33 1.37
C THR A 92 -4.51 -4.74 2.17
N TRP A 93 -4.25 -3.44 2.07
CA TRP A 93 -3.28 -2.75 2.93
C TRP A 93 -3.77 -2.61 4.37
N LEU A 94 -5.04 -2.23 4.57
CA LEU A 94 -5.62 -2.18 5.91
C LEU A 94 -5.63 -3.55 6.59
N HIS A 95 -5.96 -4.61 5.85
CA HIS A 95 -5.89 -5.98 6.33
C HIS A 95 -4.44 -6.41 6.68
N GLU A 96 -3.46 -6.10 5.82
CA GLU A 96 -2.06 -6.38 6.14
C GLU A 96 -1.63 -5.66 7.43
N PHE A 97 -2.06 -4.40 7.60
CA PHE A 97 -1.71 -3.61 8.79
C PHE A 97 -2.39 -4.15 10.05
N SER A 98 -3.64 -4.59 9.98
CA SER A 98 -4.33 -5.19 11.13
C SER A 98 -3.69 -6.50 11.57
N GLU A 99 -3.23 -7.31 10.62
CA GLU A 99 -2.68 -8.64 10.90
C GLU A 99 -1.19 -8.63 11.28
N LYS A 100 -0.41 -7.70 10.73
CA LYS A 100 1.07 -7.75 10.83
C LYS A 100 1.71 -6.67 11.69
N LEU A 101 1.02 -5.58 11.99
CA LEU A 101 1.58 -4.55 12.87
C LEU A 101 1.45 -4.95 14.34
N ILE A 102 2.55 -4.83 15.08
CA ILE A 102 2.58 -5.12 16.51
C ILE A 102 1.69 -4.10 17.23
N GLY A 103 0.76 -4.58 18.05
CA GLY A 103 -0.19 -3.73 18.79
C GLY A 103 -1.38 -3.21 17.97
N ALA A 104 -1.45 -3.55 16.68
CA ALA A 104 -2.56 -3.16 15.79
C ALA A 104 -2.94 -1.66 15.84
N PRO A 105 -1.97 -0.72 15.73
CA PRO A 105 -2.21 0.73 15.91
C PRO A 105 -3.24 1.31 14.93
N ILE A 106 -3.45 0.65 13.78
CA ILE A 106 -4.44 1.08 12.80
C ILE A 106 -5.89 0.98 13.31
N LEU A 107 -6.16 0.11 14.29
CA LEU A 107 -7.51 -0.10 14.85
C LEU A 107 -7.97 1.08 15.70
N GLU A 108 -7.06 1.90 16.23
CA GLU A 108 -7.40 3.15 16.93
C GLU A 108 -8.14 4.13 15.99
N PHE A 109 -7.86 4.03 14.69
CA PHE A 109 -8.43 4.88 13.65
C PHE A 109 -9.62 4.22 12.92
N LEU A 110 -10.14 3.11 13.44
CA LEU A 110 -11.20 2.34 12.79
C LEU A 110 -12.43 3.20 12.43
N HIS A 111 -12.80 4.14 13.29
CA HIS A 111 -13.90 5.07 13.05
C HIS A 111 -13.75 5.93 11.78
N LEU A 112 -12.51 6.27 11.39
CA LEU A 112 -12.22 7.01 10.16
C LEU A 112 -12.23 6.10 8.92
N LEU A 113 -12.03 4.80 9.12
CA LEU A 113 -11.88 3.83 8.04
C LEU A 113 -13.22 3.15 7.70
N LEU A 114 -14.06 2.83 8.68
CA LEU A 114 -15.31 2.07 8.48
C LEU A 114 -16.30 2.76 7.53
N GLY A 115 -16.35 4.09 7.54
CA GLY A 115 -17.30 4.87 6.75
C GLY A 115 -17.21 4.63 5.23
N GLY A 116 -16.04 4.25 4.70
CA GLY A 116 -15.90 3.91 3.28
C GLY A 116 -15.95 2.41 2.98
N VAL A 117 -15.73 1.54 3.98
CA VAL A 117 -15.70 0.08 3.75
C VAL A 117 -17.08 -0.43 3.35
N PHE A 118 -18.12 -0.01 4.07
CA PHE A 118 -19.50 -0.52 3.93
C PHE A 118 -20.37 0.21 2.90
N ASN A 119 -19.89 1.32 2.33
CA ASN A 119 -20.55 2.06 1.25
C ASN A 119 -20.06 1.62 -0.13
#